data_AF-A0A4C1UEA4-F1
#
_entry.id   AF-A0A4C1UEA4-F1
#
_cell.length_a   1.000
_cell.length_b   1.000
_cell.length_c   1.000
_cell.angle_alpha   90.00
_cell.angle_beta   90.00
_cell.angle_gamma   90.00
#
_symmetry.space_group_name_H-M   'P 1'
#
loop_
_entity.id
_entity.type
_entity.pdbx_description
1 polymer ?
#
loop_
_entity_poly.entity_id
_entity_poly.type
_entity_poly.pdbx_seq_one_letter_code
_entity_poly.pdbx_strand_id
1 'polypeptide(L)'
;MAKVITSSKVSGNNRENWVVPDITWINGDPSCRITTWAVKHFTMRRDIVITITHEAARDLREKLASRLGADAISKVRTMASVLVNGFRGPKSCDRLIVDEALMSHFGAIDMVTRLESVKEILLIGDVNQLLFIDRLNLFEMEYIQPNLMAKVTKKLLCTYRNPIDVAYAFNEVEKESLIVQGFEKGEGTRVLTIHEEQGLTPERTVIVRTTVKLKLHDCISRSMVAITHHTASCSYYADDGEDAVSRFIKRALAASDRRI
;
A
#
# COMPACT_ATOMS: atom_id res chain seq x y z
N MET A 1 -16.04 18.63 39.80
CA MET A 1 -17.47 18.79 39.50
C MET A 1 -17.65 18.41 38.03
N ALA A 2 -18.06 17.16 37.75
CA ALA A 2 -18.18 16.66 36.38
C ALA A 2 -19.49 17.19 35.77
N LYS A 3 -19.42 17.74 34.55
CA LYS A 3 -20.58 18.29 33.84
C LYS A 3 -20.89 17.40 32.65
N VAL A 4 -22.07 16.80 32.63
CA VAL A 4 -22.60 16.06 31.49
C VAL A 4 -23.00 17.08 30.43
N ILE A 5 -22.38 17.00 29.25
CA ILE A 5 -22.81 17.75 28.07
C ILE A 5 -23.78 16.83 27.31
N THR A 6 -25.07 16.99 27.54
CA THR A 6 -26.10 16.41 26.68
C THR A 6 -26.31 17.34 25.49
N SER A 7 -26.15 16.82 24.28
CA SER A 7 -26.59 17.53 23.07
C SER A 7 -28.10 17.71 23.20
N SER A 8 -28.53 18.97 23.30
CA SER A 8 -29.94 19.29 23.17
C SER A 8 -30.39 18.77 21.81
N LYS A 9 -31.47 17.98 21.79
CA LYS A 9 -32.20 17.61 20.59
C LYS A 9 -32.61 18.90 19.88
N VAL A 10 -31.82 19.33 18.90
CA VAL A 10 -32.29 20.23 17.86
C VAL A 10 -33.16 19.35 16.96
N SER A 11 -34.46 19.53 17.09
CA SER A 11 -35.45 19.02 16.15
C SER A 11 -35.17 19.65 14.79
N GLY A 12 -34.46 18.91 13.95
CA GLY A 12 -34.23 19.22 12.56
C GLY A 12 -33.87 17.93 11.87
N ASN A 13 -34.84 17.32 11.20
CA ASN A 13 -34.65 16.15 10.35
C ASN A 13 -33.90 16.53 9.05
N ASN A 14 -32.89 17.40 9.15
CA ASN A 14 -31.90 17.57 8.10
C ASN A 14 -30.87 16.45 8.29
N ARG A 15 -31.23 15.24 7.88
CA ARG A 15 -30.20 14.35 7.33
C ARG A 15 -29.68 15.07 6.10
N GLU A 16 -28.73 15.97 6.31
CA GLU A 16 -28.01 16.66 5.25
C GLU A 16 -27.60 15.61 4.23
N ASN A 17 -27.70 15.94 2.94
CA ASN A 17 -27.25 15.09 1.84
C ASN A 17 -25.73 14.91 1.94
N TRP A 18 -25.29 14.05 2.85
CA TRP A 18 -23.92 13.62 2.96
C TRP A 18 -23.64 12.70 1.79
N VAL A 19 -22.85 13.20 0.85
CA VAL A 19 -22.34 12.40 -0.26
C VAL A 19 -21.14 11.65 0.26
N VAL A 20 -21.23 10.32 0.26
CA VAL A 20 -20.11 9.46 0.62
C VAL A 20 -18.95 9.77 -0.33
N PRO A 21 -17.76 10.09 0.19
CA PRO A 21 -16.61 10.42 -0.64
C PRO A 21 -16.10 9.19 -1.39
N ASP A 22 -15.44 9.41 -2.52
CA ASP A 22 -14.77 8.34 -3.26
C ASP A 22 -13.53 7.87 -2.49
N ILE A 23 -13.45 6.59 -2.15
CA ILE A 23 -12.35 6.02 -1.37
C ILE A 23 -11.39 5.25 -2.28
N THR A 24 -10.13 5.68 -2.30
CA THR A 24 -9.02 4.99 -2.97
C THR A 24 -8.07 4.41 -1.94
N TRP A 25 -7.68 3.14 -2.09
CA TRP A 25 -6.71 2.49 -1.21
C TRP A 25 -5.41 2.17 -1.95
N ILE A 26 -4.29 2.62 -1.39
CA ILE A 26 -2.95 2.26 -1.84
C ILE A 26 -2.28 1.42 -0.75
N ASN A 27 -2.12 0.14 -1.04
CA ASN A 27 -1.36 -0.77 -0.19
C ASN A 27 0.11 -0.71 -0.57
N GLY A 28 1.02 -0.70 0.39
CA GLY A 28 2.43 -0.98 0.11
C GLY A 28 3.20 -1.33 1.36
N ASP A 29 4.13 -2.27 1.23
CA ASP A 29 5.02 -2.68 2.33
C ASP A 29 5.79 -1.46 2.90
N PRO A 30 6.18 -1.45 4.20
CA PRO A 30 7.03 -0.43 4.84
C PRO A 30 8.17 0.10 3.98
N SER A 31 8.80 -0.78 3.22
CA SER A 31 9.93 -0.47 2.36
C SER A 31 9.58 0.15 1.02
N CYS A 32 8.31 0.15 0.64
CA CYS A 32 7.83 0.71 -0.62
C CYS A 32 7.77 2.24 -0.64
N ARG A 33 8.19 2.88 0.45
CA ARG A 33 8.19 4.35 0.61
C ARG A 33 6.81 4.93 0.28
N ILE A 34 5.75 4.32 0.79
CA ILE A 34 4.35 4.73 0.60
C ILE A 34 4.14 6.22 0.94
N THR A 35 4.76 6.71 2.00
CA THR A 35 4.77 8.14 2.38
C THR A 35 5.47 9.01 1.34
N THR A 36 6.52 8.51 0.67
CA THR A 36 7.19 9.25 -0.43
C THR A 36 6.30 9.29 -1.67
N TRP A 37 5.55 8.22 -1.94
CA TRP A 37 4.54 8.19 -2.98
C TRP A 37 3.45 9.23 -2.71
N ALA A 38 2.97 9.32 -1.46
CA ALA A 38 2.00 10.32 -1.01
C ALA A 38 2.50 11.76 -1.26
N VAL A 39 3.72 12.06 -0.81
CA VAL A 39 4.37 13.37 -1.01
C VAL A 39 4.47 13.72 -2.48
N LYS A 40 4.81 12.76 -3.36
CA LYS A 40 4.91 13.01 -4.80
C LYS A 40 3.57 13.38 -5.43
N HIS A 41 2.48 12.70 -5.06
CA HIS A 41 1.14 12.87 -5.63
C HIS A 41 0.29 13.92 -4.89
N PHE A 42 0.86 14.57 -3.88
CA PHE A 42 0.24 15.66 -3.15
C PHE A 42 0.12 16.94 -4.00
N THR A 43 -1.07 17.55 -3.96
CA THR A 43 -1.47 18.75 -4.70
C THR A 43 -1.95 19.83 -3.74
N MET A 44 -1.16 20.90 -3.59
CA MET A 44 -1.38 22.01 -2.64
C MET A 44 -2.80 22.58 -2.65
N ARG A 45 -3.41 22.72 -3.83
CA ARG A 45 -4.72 23.38 -3.99
C ARG A 45 -5.90 22.56 -3.45
N ARG A 46 -5.80 21.23 -3.43
CA ARG A 46 -6.93 20.34 -3.13
C ARG A 46 -6.70 19.38 -1.96
N ASP A 47 -5.44 19.11 -1.62
CA ASP A 47 -5.10 18.04 -0.69
C ASP A 47 -4.84 18.57 0.72
N ILE A 48 -5.19 17.74 1.69
CA ILE A 48 -4.76 17.77 3.10
C ILE A 48 -4.26 16.38 3.49
N VAL A 49 -3.31 16.33 4.42
CA VAL A 49 -2.72 15.06 4.90
C VAL A 49 -2.97 14.92 6.39
N ILE A 50 -3.48 13.76 6.78
CA ILE A 50 -3.56 13.34 8.18
C ILE A 50 -2.71 12.11 8.43
N THR A 51 -2.14 12.05 9.62
CA THR A 51 -1.37 10.89 10.13
C THR A 51 -1.65 10.72 11.62
N ILE A 52 -1.17 9.65 12.24
CA ILE A 52 -1.42 9.36 13.65
C ILE A 52 -0.45 10.07 14.59
N THR A 53 0.85 10.03 14.30
CA THR A 53 1.89 10.47 15.24
C THR A 53 2.40 11.88 14.94
N HIS A 54 2.87 12.56 15.98
CA HIS A 54 3.47 13.88 15.82
C HIS A 54 4.76 13.82 15.00
N GLU A 55 5.52 12.74 15.12
CA GLU A 55 6.76 12.47 14.42
C GLU A 55 6.52 12.29 12.92
N ALA A 56 5.52 11.48 12.55
CA ALA A 56 5.13 11.30 11.14
C ALA A 56 4.65 12.63 10.54
N ALA A 57 3.87 13.42 11.30
CA ALA A 57 3.42 14.73 10.83
C ALA A 57 4.60 15.69 10.62
N ARG A 58 5.60 15.68 11.50
CA ARG A 58 6.83 16.48 11.35
C ARG A 58 7.61 16.06 10.10
N ASP A 59 7.86 14.76 9.93
CA ASP A 59 8.59 14.22 8.77
C ASP A 59 7.86 14.51 7.44
N LEU A 60 6.53 14.39 7.39
CA LEU A 60 5.73 14.76 6.23
C LEU A 60 5.81 16.26 5.92
N ARG A 61 5.78 17.12 6.95
CA ARG A 61 5.94 18.58 6.77
C ARG A 61 7.31 18.93 6.22
N GLU A 62 8.37 18.32 6.73
CA GLU A 62 9.74 18.52 6.24
C GLU A 62 9.87 18.09 4.77
N LYS A 63 9.31 16.93 4.39
CA LYS A 63 9.29 16.43 3.01
C LYS A 63 8.48 17.32 2.07
N LEU A 64 7.41 17.94 2.55
CA LEU A 64 6.56 18.85 1.78
C LEU A 64 6.99 20.31 1.88
N ALA A 65 7.96 20.67 2.72
CA ALA A 65 8.35 22.05 2.98
C ALA A 65 8.82 22.78 1.72
N SER A 66 9.51 22.08 0.81
CA SER A 66 9.93 22.64 -0.48
C SER A 66 8.77 23.02 -1.39
N ARG A 67 7.59 22.41 -1.20
CA ARG A 67 6.38 22.65 -2.01
C ARG A 67 5.37 23.57 -1.32
N LEU A 68 5.29 23.50 0.01
CA LEU A 68 4.26 24.16 0.82
C LEU A 68 4.77 25.37 1.60
N GLY A 69 6.08 25.46 1.89
CA GLY A 69 6.63 26.47 2.78
C GLY A 69 5.89 26.49 4.12
N ALA A 70 5.39 27.68 4.51
CA ALA A 70 4.65 27.87 5.76
C ALA A 70 3.30 27.11 5.82
N ASP A 71 2.70 26.79 4.68
CA ASP A 71 1.42 26.08 4.61
C ASP A 71 1.53 24.59 5.00
N ALA A 72 2.74 24.07 5.17
CA ALA A 72 2.94 22.67 5.59
C ALA A 72 2.25 22.38 6.93
N ILE A 73 2.25 23.33 7.86
CA ILE A 73 1.65 23.17 9.19
C ILE A 73 0.12 23.11 9.11
N SER A 74 -0.48 23.92 8.23
CA SER A 74 -1.94 23.95 8.06
C SER A 74 -2.42 22.75 7.27
N LYS A 75 -1.64 22.25 6.29
CA LYS A 75 -2.02 21.14 5.39
C LYS A 75 -1.72 19.74 5.92
N VAL A 76 -0.74 19.59 6.81
CA VAL A 76 -0.33 18.29 7.37
C VAL A 76 -0.56 18.29 8.88
N ARG A 77 -1.49 17.47 9.36
CA ARG A 77 -1.89 17.44 10.78
C ARG A 77 -2.02 16.02 11.31
N THR A 78 -2.05 15.88 12.63
CA THR A 78 -2.38 14.60 13.25
C THR A 78 -3.90 14.43 13.32
N MET A 79 -4.39 13.18 13.25
CA MET A 79 -5.80 12.82 13.37
C MET A 79 -6.44 13.49 14.60
N ALA A 80 -5.80 13.36 15.77
CA ALA A 80 -6.27 13.98 17.02
C ALA A 80 -6.35 15.51 16.92
N SER A 81 -5.36 16.15 16.29
CA SER A 81 -5.33 17.60 16.16
C SER A 81 -6.47 18.13 15.29
N VAL A 82 -6.84 17.38 14.24
CA VAL A 82 -7.96 17.71 13.35
C VAL A 82 -9.29 17.48 14.04
N LEU A 83 -9.48 16.34 14.70
CA LEU A 83 -10.74 16.05 15.42
C LEU A 83 -11.06 17.09 16.50
N VAL A 84 -10.03 17.63 17.17
CA VAL A 84 -10.21 18.64 18.23
C VAL A 84 -10.37 20.06 17.70
N ASN A 85 -9.65 20.43 16.63
CA ASN A 85 -9.53 21.84 16.22
C ASN A 85 -10.07 22.15 14.81
N GLY A 86 -10.47 21.13 14.04
CA GLY A 86 -10.66 21.22 12.58
C GLY A 86 -9.38 21.65 11.85
N PHE A 87 -9.41 21.72 10.52
CA PHE A 87 -8.37 22.43 9.77
C PHE A 87 -8.56 23.95 9.85
N ARG A 88 -7.46 24.69 10.03
CA ARG A 88 -7.44 26.16 10.04
C ARG A 88 -6.87 26.63 8.70
N GLY A 89 -7.70 26.98 7.73
CA GLY A 89 -7.27 27.40 6.39
C GLY A 89 -8.42 27.57 5.38
N PRO A 90 -8.16 28.03 4.15
CA PRO A 90 -9.20 28.22 3.12
C PRO A 90 -9.93 26.90 2.80
N LYS A 91 -11.27 27.00 2.73
CA LYS A 91 -12.26 25.91 2.78
C LYS A 91 -12.29 24.91 1.61
N SER A 92 -11.42 25.03 0.60
CA SER A 92 -11.49 24.13 -0.57
C SER A 92 -10.42 23.04 -0.49
N CYS A 93 -10.64 22.04 0.37
CA CYS A 93 -9.89 20.79 0.29
C CYS A 93 -10.81 19.71 -0.27
N ASP A 94 -10.58 19.29 -1.50
CA ASP A 94 -11.40 18.26 -2.15
C ASP A 94 -10.97 16.85 -1.76
N ARG A 95 -9.71 16.64 -1.33
CA ARG A 95 -9.16 15.31 -1.03
C ARG A 95 -8.39 15.22 0.29
N LEU A 96 -8.68 14.17 1.05
CA LEU A 96 -8.00 13.80 2.29
C LEU A 96 -7.05 12.63 2.04
N ILE A 97 -5.77 12.82 2.34
CA ILE A 97 -4.77 11.75 2.32
C ILE A 97 -4.56 11.28 3.75
N VAL A 98 -4.78 9.99 4.01
CA VAL A 98 -4.56 9.36 5.31
C VAL A 98 -3.31 8.49 5.22
N ASP A 99 -2.22 8.96 5.83
CA ASP A 99 -0.98 8.21 6.00
C ASP A 99 -1.09 7.28 7.21
N GLU A 100 -0.53 6.07 7.11
CA GLU A 100 -0.69 4.99 8.09
C GLU A 100 -2.16 4.72 8.44
N ALA A 101 -3.00 4.66 7.41
CA ALA A 101 -4.46 4.63 7.55
C ALA A 101 -4.95 3.50 8.45
N LEU A 102 -4.30 2.33 8.44
CA LEU A 102 -4.68 1.17 9.22
C LEU A 102 -4.47 1.32 10.72
N MET A 103 -3.62 2.25 11.15
CA MET A 103 -3.44 2.61 12.56
C MET A 103 -4.60 3.48 13.09
N SER A 104 -5.50 3.94 12.21
CA SER A 104 -6.68 4.72 12.58
C SER A 104 -7.94 3.87 12.57
N HIS A 105 -8.82 4.08 13.55
CA HIS A 105 -10.19 3.60 13.47
C HIS A 105 -10.89 4.24 12.25
N PHE A 106 -11.54 3.45 11.39
CA PHE A 106 -12.17 3.99 10.18
C PHE A 106 -13.24 5.05 10.49
N GLY A 107 -14.05 4.85 11.54
CA GLY A 107 -14.98 5.89 12.01
C GLY A 107 -14.34 7.25 12.37
N ALA A 108 -13.06 7.28 12.78
CA ALA A 108 -12.35 8.54 13.00
C ALA A 108 -11.99 9.22 11.66
N ILE A 109 -11.61 8.43 10.66
CA ILE A 109 -11.39 8.91 9.29
C ILE A 109 -12.69 9.49 8.72
N ASP A 110 -13.80 8.75 8.84
CA ASP A 110 -15.12 9.18 8.37
C ASP A 110 -15.56 10.49 9.04
N MET A 111 -15.35 10.62 10.36
CA MET A 111 -15.64 11.84 11.10
C MET A 111 -14.82 13.03 10.58
N VAL A 112 -13.52 12.86 10.31
CA VAL A 112 -12.68 13.92 9.73
C VAL A 112 -13.17 14.31 8.35
N THR A 113 -13.49 13.33 7.49
CA THR A 113 -14.02 13.63 6.15
C THR A 113 -15.29 14.45 6.23
N ARG A 114 -16.18 14.15 7.18
CA ARG A 114 -17.40 14.91 7.40
C ARG A 114 -17.14 16.33 7.90
N LEU A 115 -16.25 16.49 8.89
CA LEU A 115 -15.89 17.81 9.42
C LEU A 115 -15.31 18.72 8.34
N GLU A 116 -14.53 18.15 7.43
CA GLU A 116 -13.80 18.90 6.40
C GLU A 116 -14.54 18.96 5.05
N SER A 117 -15.72 18.34 4.94
CA SER A 117 -16.53 18.29 3.71
C SER A 117 -15.74 17.81 2.48
N VAL A 118 -14.88 16.81 2.68
CA VAL A 118 -13.99 16.26 1.66
C VAL A 118 -14.77 15.33 0.72
N LYS A 119 -14.44 15.38 -0.58
CA LYS A 119 -15.10 14.57 -1.63
C LYS A 119 -14.37 13.28 -1.96
N GLU A 120 -13.06 13.22 -1.72
CA GLU A 120 -12.22 12.06 -2.02
C GLU A 120 -11.33 11.69 -0.83
N ILE A 121 -11.24 10.41 -0.50
CA ILE A 121 -10.32 9.87 0.51
C ILE A 121 -9.27 9.00 -0.18
N LEU A 122 -8.00 9.28 0.11
CA LEU A 122 -6.87 8.47 -0.29
C LEU A 122 -6.23 7.83 0.93
N LEU A 123 -6.47 6.54 1.11
CA LEU A 123 -5.93 5.75 2.20
C LEU A 123 -4.59 5.14 1.79
N ILE A 124 -3.57 5.33 2.61
CA ILE A 124 -2.22 4.82 2.40
C ILE A 124 -1.79 4.03 3.63
N GLY A 125 -1.33 2.80 3.42
CA GLY A 125 -0.83 1.96 4.51
C GLY A 125 -0.41 0.57 4.02
N ASP A 126 -0.05 -0.28 4.97
CA ASP A 126 0.24 -1.69 4.72
C ASP A 126 -0.70 -2.58 5.54
N VAL A 127 -1.51 -3.40 4.87
CA VAL A 127 -2.40 -4.40 5.50
C VAL A 127 -1.66 -5.40 6.39
N ASN A 128 -0.35 -5.58 6.18
CA ASN A 128 0.48 -6.49 6.97
C ASN A 128 1.14 -5.79 8.18
N GLN A 129 0.98 -4.47 8.33
CA GLN A 129 1.51 -3.71 9.46
C GLN A 129 0.52 -3.58 10.61
N LEU A 130 0.93 -2.85 11.65
CA LEU A 130 0.13 -2.57 12.84
C LEU A 130 -1.21 -1.92 12.46
N LEU A 131 -2.27 -2.64 12.82
CA LEU A 131 -3.64 -2.18 12.74
C LEU A 131 -3.96 -1.32 13.98
N PHE A 132 -5.08 -0.61 13.94
CA PHE A 132 -5.63 0.09 15.10
C PHE A 132 -5.87 -0.90 16.25
N ILE A 133 -5.38 -0.54 17.44
CA ILE A 133 -5.52 -1.35 18.66
C ILE A 133 -6.42 -0.59 19.64
N ASP A 134 -7.53 -1.22 20.04
CA ASP A 134 -8.29 -0.74 21.18
C ASP A 134 -7.55 -1.07 22.47
N ARG A 135 -7.05 -0.03 23.14
CA ARG A 135 -6.32 -0.19 24.40
C ARG A 135 -7.24 -0.32 25.62
N LEU A 136 -8.48 0.15 25.51
CA LEU A 136 -9.41 0.15 26.63
C LEU A 136 -10.31 -1.09 26.60
N ASN A 137 -10.67 -1.56 25.40
CA ASN A 137 -11.46 -2.78 25.16
C ASN A 137 -12.71 -2.85 26.05
N LEU A 138 -13.38 -1.70 26.20
CA LEU A 138 -14.53 -1.55 27.12
C LEU A 138 -15.82 -2.07 26.49
N PHE A 139 -15.90 -2.11 25.17
CA PHE A 139 -17.02 -2.60 24.39
C PHE A 139 -16.54 -3.05 23.01
N GLU A 140 -17.33 -3.90 22.35
CA GLU A 140 -17.04 -4.34 20.99
C GLU A 140 -17.16 -3.16 20.02
N MET A 141 -16.07 -2.88 19.29
CA MET A 141 -16.04 -1.82 18.28
C MET A 141 -16.26 -2.41 16.89
N GLU A 142 -17.18 -1.80 16.15
CA GLU A 142 -17.45 -2.12 14.75
C GLU A 142 -16.78 -1.10 13.82
N TYR A 143 -16.57 -1.48 12.56
CA TYR A 143 -15.99 -0.61 11.53
C TYR A 143 -14.61 -0.06 11.93
N ILE A 144 -13.79 -0.90 12.56
CA ILE A 144 -12.45 -0.51 12.99
C ILE A 144 -11.52 -0.34 11.79
N GLN A 145 -11.56 -1.28 10.85
CA GLN A 145 -10.52 -1.49 9.87
C GLN A 145 -10.84 -0.85 8.51
N PRO A 146 -10.03 0.10 8.01
CA PRO A 146 -10.25 0.73 6.71
C PRO A 146 -10.24 -0.24 5.50
N ASN A 147 -9.42 -1.30 5.54
CA ASN A 147 -9.32 -2.30 4.47
C ASN A 147 -10.55 -3.21 4.34
N LEU A 148 -11.44 -3.24 5.34
CA LEU A 148 -12.76 -3.88 5.22
C LEU A 148 -13.77 -2.99 4.49
N MET A 149 -13.54 -1.67 4.50
CA MET A 149 -14.45 -0.67 3.93
C MET A 149 -14.04 -0.24 2.52
N ALA A 150 -12.74 -0.32 2.20
CA ALA A 150 -12.19 0.06 0.91
C ALA A 150 -11.38 -1.09 0.28
N LYS A 151 -11.71 -1.43 -0.97
CA LYS A 151 -10.92 -2.39 -1.75
C LYS A 151 -9.58 -1.79 -2.14
N VAL A 152 -8.53 -2.61 -2.07
CA VAL A 152 -7.19 -2.24 -2.53
C VAL A 152 -7.24 -1.84 -4.01
N THR A 153 -7.06 -0.56 -4.29
CA THR A 153 -7.07 -0.03 -5.66
C THR A 153 -5.70 -0.17 -6.32
N LYS A 154 -4.63 -0.07 -5.53
CA LYS A 154 -3.25 -0.15 -6.01
C LYS A 154 -2.35 -0.82 -4.97
N LYS A 155 -1.42 -1.66 -5.44
CA LYS A 155 -0.32 -2.20 -4.63
C LYS A 155 1.00 -1.57 -5.06
N LEU A 156 1.79 -1.10 -4.10
CA LEU A 156 3.18 -0.70 -4.26
C LEU A 156 4.03 -1.86 -3.76
N LEU A 157 4.84 -2.43 -4.64
CA LEU A 157 5.57 -3.68 -4.38
C LEU A 157 7.10 -3.47 -4.42
N CYS A 158 7.59 -2.23 -4.62
CA CYS A 158 9.03 -1.96 -4.79
C CYS A 158 9.68 -1.59 -3.47
N THR A 159 10.41 -2.49 -2.81
CA THR A 159 11.16 -2.17 -1.60
C THR A 159 12.42 -1.35 -1.93
N TYR A 160 12.52 -0.12 -1.42
CA TYR A 160 13.67 0.78 -1.63
C TYR A 160 14.59 0.92 -0.40
N ARG A 161 14.25 0.28 0.73
CA ARG A 161 14.98 0.38 2.00
C ARG A 161 15.59 -0.94 2.44
N ASN A 162 14.85 -2.04 2.30
CA ASN A 162 15.30 -3.34 2.78
C ASN A 162 16.57 -3.84 2.05
N PRO A 163 17.55 -4.39 2.80
CA PRO A 163 18.63 -5.17 2.21
C PRO A 163 18.10 -6.47 1.58
N ILE A 164 18.92 -7.12 0.76
CA ILE A 164 18.49 -8.23 -0.11
C ILE A 164 18.06 -9.48 0.67
N ASP A 165 18.66 -9.73 1.83
CA ASP A 165 18.33 -10.80 2.76
C ASP A 165 16.93 -10.61 3.37
N VAL A 166 16.59 -9.40 3.80
CA VAL A 166 15.25 -9.07 4.30
C VAL A 166 14.22 -9.16 3.17
N ALA A 167 14.55 -8.67 1.97
CA ALA A 167 13.67 -8.83 0.80
C ALA A 167 13.47 -10.30 0.42
N TYR A 168 14.49 -11.15 0.61
CA TYR A 168 14.38 -12.59 0.40
C TYR A 168 13.41 -13.23 1.39
N ALA A 169 13.45 -12.86 2.68
CA ALA A 169 12.50 -13.35 3.68
C ALA A 169 11.04 -12.99 3.34
N PHE A 170 10.79 -11.81 2.77
CA PHE A 170 9.46 -11.44 2.28
C PHE A 170 8.98 -12.32 1.12
N ASN A 171 9.87 -12.78 0.22
CA ASN A 171 9.49 -13.69 -0.87
C ASN A 171 8.97 -15.04 -0.35
N GLU A 172 9.47 -15.51 0.80
CA GLU A 172 8.96 -16.75 1.43
C GLU A 172 7.52 -16.57 1.91
N VAL A 173 7.18 -15.40 2.45
CA VAL A 173 5.79 -15.07 2.83
C VAL A 173 4.89 -14.94 1.59
N GLU A 174 5.41 -14.41 0.48
CA GLU A 174 4.67 -14.35 -0.78
C GLU A 174 4.41 -15.73 -1.39
N LYS A 175 5.38 -16.64 -1.29
CA LYS A 175 5.21 -18.05 -1.68
C LYS A 175 4.03 -18.68 -0.95
N GLU A 176 3.96 -18.54 0.37
CA GLU A 176 2.83 -19.04 1.18
C GLU A 176 1.48 -18.48 0.70
N SER A 177 1.43 -17.20 0.34
CA SER A 177 0.23 -16.57 -0.23
C SER A 177 -0.22 -17.21 -1.56
N LEU A 178 0.73 -17.57 -2.44
CA LEU A 178 0.43 -18.27 -3.69
C LEU A 178 -0.08 -19.70 -3.45
N ILE A 179 0.48 -20.40 -2.46
CA ILE A 179 0.01 -21.74 -2.06
C ILE A 179 -1.45 -21.65 -1.60
N VAL A 180 -1.78 -20.67 -0.73
CA VAL A 180 -3.15 -20.44 -0.24
C VAL A 180 -4.12 -20.10 -1.39
N GLN A 181 -3.69 -19.32 -2.38
CA GLN A 181 -4.49 -19.02 -3.58
C GLN A 181 -4.73 -20.24 -4.48
N GLY A 182 -4.02 -21.34 -4.24
CA GLY A 182 -4.25 -22.63 -4.88
C GLY A 182 -3.33 -22.92 -6.06
N PHE A 183 -2.23 -22.20 -6.20
CA PHE A 183 -1.24 -22.44 -7.27
C PHE A 183 -0.51 -23.79 -7.12
N GLU A 184 -0.63 -24.45 -5.97
CA GLU A 184 -0.07 -25.80 -5.71
C GLU A 184 -1.13 -26.91 -5.64
N LYS A 185 -2.38 -26.66 -6.05
CA LYS A 185 -3.46 -27.65 -5.93
C LYS A 185 -3.47 -28.74 -7.00
N GLY A 186 -2.68 -28.59 -8.07
CA GLY A 186 -2.60 -29.56 -9.15
C GLY A 186 -1.68 -30.73 -8.80
N GLU A 187 -2.04 -31.94 -9.24
CA GLU A 187 -1.17 -33.11 -9.09
C GLU A 187 0.18 -32.87 -9.81
N GLY A 188 1.28 -33.03 -9.08
CA GLY A 188 2.64 -32.77 -9.59
C GLY A 188 3.03 -31.28 -9.68
N THR A 189 2.19 -30.35 -9.22
CA THR A 189 2.54 -28.92 -9.15
C THR A 189 3.24 -28.59 -7.84
N ARG A 190 4.23 -27.68 -7.89
CA ARG A 190 4.96 -27.18 -6.73
C ARG A 190 5.17 -25.68 -6.88
N VAL A 191 5.01 -24.93 -5.79
CA VAL A 191 5.34 -23.50 -5.76
C VAL A 191 6.62 -23.34 -4.95
N LEU A 192 7.68 -22.86 -5.61
CA LEU A 192 9.02 -22.74 -5.02
C LEU A 192 9.58 -21.36 -5.30
N THR A 193 10.41 -20.85 -4.39
CA THR A 193 11.28 -19.72 -4.74
C THR A 193 12.41 -20.21 -5.65
N ILE A 194 13.00 -19.31 -6.45
CA ILE A 194 14.12 -19.65 -7.35
C ILE A 194 15.29 -20.33 -6.60
N HIS A 195 15.46 -20.01 -5.32
CA HIS A 195 16.53 -20.62 -4.53
C HIS A 195 16.21 -22.06 -4.12
N GLU A 196 14.94 -22.36 -3.82
CA GLU A 196 14.49 -23.71 -3.47
C GLU A 196 14.42 -24.64 -4.69
N GLU A 197 14.15 -24.10 -5.88
CA GLU A 197 14.18 -24.86 -7.15
C GLU A 197 15.60 -25.26 -7.54
N GLN A 198 16.63 -24.68 -6.94
CA GLN A 198 18.02 -24.90 -7.33
C GLN A 198 18.39 -26.39 -7.23
N GLY A 199 18.74 -26.99 -8.37
CA GLY A 199 19.08 -28.41 -8.49
C GLY A 199 17.92 -29.31 -8.89
N LEU A 200 16.72 -28.77 -9.07
CA LEU A 200 15.59 -29.45 -9.70
C LEU A 200 15.65 -29.31 -11.23
N THR A 201 15.00 -30.23 -11.94
CA THR A 201 14.87 -30.22 -13.40
C THR A 201 13.43 -30.53 -13.82
N PRO A 202 12.49 -29.59 -13.64
CA PRO A 202 11.10 -29.77 -14.05
C PRO A 202 10.96 -29.80 -15.58
N GLU A 203 9.94 -30.49 -16.08
CA GLU A 203 9.61 -30.43 -17.52
C GLU A 203 9.13 -29.05 -17.95
N ARG A 204 8.30 -28.42 -17.12
CA ARG A 204 7.73 -27.10 -17.38
C ARG A 204 7.93 -26.21 -16.16
N THR A 205 8.47 -25.01 -16.39
CA THR A 205 8.61 -23.98 -15.35
C THR A 205 7.74 -22.78 -15.71
N VAL A 206 6.97 -22.31 -14.72
CA VAL A 206 6.27 -21.03 -14.80
C VAL A 206 6.91 -20.10 -13.79
N ILE A 207 7.63 -19.12 -14.28
CA ILE A 207 8.25 -18.09 -13.46
C ILE A 207 7.23 -16.95 -13.33
N VAL A 208 6.86 -16.60 -12.10
CA VAL A 208 5.95 -15.50 -11.82
C VAL A 208 6.68 -14.45 -11.01
N ARG A 209 6.61 -13.20 -11.47
CA ARG A 209 7.03 -12.04 -10.69
C ARG A 209 5.79 -11.23 -10.33
N THR A 210 5.30 -11.46 -9.12
CA THR A 210 4.14 -10.77 -8.54
C THR A 210 4.46 -9.34 -8.12
N THR A 211 5.73 -9.05 -7.82
CA THR A 211 6.21 -7.75 -7.35
C THR A 211 6.77 -6.91 -8.48
N VAL A 212 6.75 -5.58 -8.29
CA VAL A 212 7.45 -4.68 -9.19
C VAL A 212 8.97 -4.86 -9.02
N LYS A 213 9.72 -4.60 -10.08
CA LYS A 213 11.16 -4.86 -10.13
C LYS A 213 11.94 -4.34 -8.91
N LEU A 214 12.48 -5.26 -8.11
CA LEU A 214 13.52 -5.05 -7.09
C LEU A 214 14.94 -5.26 -7.65
N LYS A 215 15.97 -4.82 -6.90
CA LYS A 215 17.38 -5.07 -7.23
C LYS A 215 17.70 -6.57 -7.41
N LEU A 216 17.02 -7.46 -6.67
CA LEU A 216 17.24 -8.90 -6.77
C LEU A 216 16.86 -9.48 -8.14
N HIS A 217 15.93 -8.84 -8.87
CA HIS A 217 15.53 -9.30 -10.22
C HIS A 217 16.50 -8.87 -11.31
N ASP A 218 17.44 -7.96 -11.02
CA ASP A 218 18.59 -7.69 -11.89
C ASP A 218 19.77 -8.65 -11.62
N CYS A 219 19.67 -9.51 -10.61
CA CYS A 219 20.70 -10.48 -10.29
C CYS A 219 20.80 -11.54 -11.41
N ILE A 220 21.94 -11.55 -12.11
CA ILE A 220 22.18 -12.43 -13.24
C ILE A 220 22.18 -13.90 -12.81
N SER A 221 22.84 -14.25 -11.71
CA SER A 221 22.92 -15.63 -11.23
C SER A 221 21.54 -16.20 -10.88
N ARG A 222 20.72 -15.45 -10.14
CA ARG A 222 19.33 -15.82 -9.84
C ARG A 222 18.49 -15.98 -11.11
N SER A 223 18.63 -15.07 -12.06
CA SER A 223 17.87 -15.13 -13.31
C SER A 223 18.27 -16.32 -14.17
N MET A 224 19.57 -16.64 -14.19
CA MET A 224 20.09 -17.82 -14.88
C MET A 224 19.51 -19.09 -14.29
N VAL A 225 19.58 -19.28 -12.97
CA VAL A 225 18.95 -20.40 -12.27
C VAL A 225 17.49 -20.52 -12.70
N ALA A 226 16.69 -19.46 -12.54
CA ALA A 226 15.26 -19.49 -12.87
C ALA A 226 14.96 -19.95 -14.32
N ILE A 227 15.76 -19.52 -15.31
CA ILE A 227 15.49 -19.84 -16.71
C ILE A 227 16.11 -21.16 -17.18
N THR A 228 17.12 -21.72 -16.50
CA THR A 228 17.88 -22.87 -17.05
C THR A 228 17.40 -24.24 -16.57
N HIS A 229 16.50 -24.31 -15.57
CA HIS A 229 16.13 -25.60 -14.95
C HIS A 229 15.07 -26.41 -15.72
N HIS A 230 14.30 -25.77 -16.61
CA HIS A 230 13.26 -26.46 -17.39
C HIS A 230 13.83 -27.34 -18.51
N THR A 231 13.18 -28.47 -18.80
CA THR A 231 13.60 -29.37 -19.90
C THR A 231 12.73 -29.28 -21.17
N ALA A 232 11.51 -28.74 -21.08
CA ALA A 232 10.60 -28.61 -22.22
C ALA A 232 10.10 -27.18 -22.46
N SER A 233 9.57 -26.50 -21.44
CA SER A 233 9.03 -25.13 -21.62
C SER A 233 9.22 -24.24 -20.41
N CYS A 234 9.52 -22.96 -20.63
CA CYS A 234 9.55 -21.92 -19.61
C CYS A 234 8.65 -20.76 -20.02
N SER A 235 7.74 -20.37 -19.12
CA SER A 235 6.89 -19.18 -19.29
C SER A 235 7.17 -18.17 -18.20
N TYR A 236 7.23 -16.89 -18.57
CA TYR A 236 7.47 -15.81 -17.63
C TYR A 236 6.32 -14.81 -17.61
N TYR A 237 5.75 -14.60 -16.43
CA TYR A 237 4.69 -13.63 -16.18
C TYR A 237 5.20 -12.54 -15.24
N ALA A 238 5.15 -11.30 -15.72
CA ALA A 238 5.53 -10.11 -14.96
C ALA A 238 4.76 -8.88 -15.46
N ASP A 239 4.51 -7.92 -14.58
CA ASP A 239 3.83 -6.66 -14.89
C ASP A 239 4.65 -5.72 -15.80
N ASP A 240 5.97 -5.92 -15.89
CA ASP A 240 6.87 -5.21 -16.80
C ASP A 240 7.96 -6.14 -17.37
N GLY A 241 8.64 -5.69 -18.44
CA GLY A 241 9.67 -6.47 -19.13
C GLY A 241 11.10 -5.96 -18.91
N GLU A 242 11.39 -5.34 -17.76
CA GLU A 242 12.62 -4.57 -17.52
C GLU A 242 13.70 -5.28 -16.69
N ASP A 243 13.41 -6.47 -16.18
CA ASP A 243 14.34 -7.25 -15.34
C ASP A 243 15.27 -8.18 -16.14
N ALA A 244 16.18 -8.86 -15.44
CA ALA A 244 17.16 -9.73 -16.08
C ALA A 244 16.51 -10.96 -16.74
N VAL A 245 15.48 -11.56 -16.13
CA VAL A 245 14.75 -12.71 -16.71
C VAL A 245 14.10 -12.31 -18.04
N SER A 246 13.41 -11.16 -18.08
CA SER A 246 12.82 -10.59 -19.28
C SER A 246 13.86 -10.38 -20.38
N ARG A 247 15.02 -9.82 -20.02
CA ARG A 247 16.13 -9.60 -20.97
C ARG A 247 16.67 -10.92 -21.51
N PHE A 248 16.80 -11.96 -20.69
CA PHE A 248 17.24 -13.28 -21.15
C PHE A 248 16.22 -13.91 -22.10
N ILE A 249 14.94 -13.88 -21.75
CA ILE A 249 13.88 -14.46 -22.59
C ILE A 249 13.79 -13.72 -23.92
N LYS A 250 13.79 -12.38 -23.92
CA LYS A 250 13.82 -11.57 -25.15
C LYS A 250 15.01 -11.92 -26.05
N ARG A 251 16.20 -12.14 -25.47
CA ARG A 251 17.39 -12.56 -26.22
C ARG A 251 17.25 -13.98 -26.77
N ALA A 252 16.69 -14.91 -26.01
CA ALA A 252 16.45 -16.28 -26.45
C ALA A 252 15.47 -16.33 -27.63
N LEU A 253 14.36 -15.59 -27.54
CA LEU A 253 13.37 -15.45 -28.61
C LEU A 253 13.98 -14.82 -29.88
N ALA A 254 14.74 -13.73 -29.73
CA ALA A 254 15.43 -13.12 -30.86
C ALA A 254 16.48 -14.04 -31.51
N ALA A 255 17.04 -14.99 -30.75
CA ALA A 255 17.96 -16.00 -31.28
C ALA A 255 17.24 -17.17 -31.98
N SER A 256 16.05 -17.55 -31.52
CA SER A 256 15.22 -18.55 -32.22
C SER A 256 14.70 -18.02 -33.55
N ASP A 257 14.31 -16.74 -33.61
CA ASP A 257 13.78 -16.13 -34.84
C ASP A 257 14.84 -15.96 -35.94
N ARG A 258 16.13 -15.91 -35.57
CA ARG A 258 17.27 -15.85 -36.50
C ARG A 258 17.69 -17.21 -37.07
N ARG A 259 17.05 -18.31 -36.65
CA ARG A 259 17.33 -19.66 -37.14
C ARG A 259 16.43 -20.07 -38.31
N ILE A 260 15.81 -19.09 -39.00
CA ILE A 260 15.13 -19.26 -40.29
C ILE A 260 16.01 -18.68 -41.40
#